data_AF-A0A7Y4CT29-F1
#
_entry.id   AF-A0A7Y4CT29-F1
#
_cell.length_a   1.000
_cell.length_b   1.000
_cell.length_c   1.000
_cell.angle_alpha   90.00
_cell.angle_beta   90.00
_cell.angle_gamma   90.00
#
_symmetry.space_group_name_H-M   'P 1'
#
loop_
_entity.id
_entity.type
_entity.pdbx_description
1 polymer ?
#
loop_
_entity_poly.entity_id
_entity_poly.type
_entity_poly.pdbx_seq_one_letter_code
_entity_poly.pdbx_strand_id
1 'polypeptide(L)'
;MEKWLIEVNEALDEALHAISSGEIPKENMYQLASIFYSKRNHMNNDALFEMMNNEIDEQVKTDWSFDSNSKKQYKFHFVSSYLLCFVVAGKIDEFFYDQIMEYVNENLELFED
;
A
#
# COMPACT_ATOMS: atom_id res chain seq x y z
N MET A 1 2.14 -12.56 -12.65
CA MET A 1 1.31 -12.24 -11.48
C MET A 1 1.96 -12.71 -10.19
N GLU A 2 2.42 -13.95 -10.09
CA GLU A 2 3.11 -14.49 -8.90
C GLU A 2 4.21 -13.60 -8.30
N LYS A 3 5.07 -12.99 -9.14
CA LYS A 3 6.10 -12.03 -8.66
C LYS A 3 5.53 -10.87 -7.84
N TRP A 4 4.34 -10.39 -8.19
CA TRP A 4 3.68 -9.28 -7.50
C TRP A 4 3.06 -9.74 -6.20
N LEU A 5 2.52 -10.95 -6.16
CA LEU A 5 2.04 -11.56 -4.92
C LEU A 5 3.19 -11.71 -3.91
N ILE A 6 4.35 -12.19 -4.35
CA ILE A 6 5.55 -12.28 -3.51
C ILE A 6 5.99 -10.89 -3.04
N GLU A 7 6.15 -9.94 -3.97
CA GLU A 7 6.58 -8.58 -3.66
C GLU A 7 5.67 -7.89 -2.63
N VAL A 8 4.36 -7.97 -2.84
CA VAL A 8 3.37 -7.38 -1.93
C VAL A 8 3.34 -8.10 -0.59
N ASN A 9 3.41 -9.45 -0.58
CA ASN A 9 3.38 -10.20 0.66
C ASN A 9 4.59 -9.88 1.55
N GLU A 10 5.79 -9.79 0.98
CA GLU A 10 6.98 -9.42 1.74
C GLU A 10 6.90 -7.98 2.28
N ALA A 11 6.41 -7.03 1.48
CA ALA A 11 6.21 -5.65 1.92
C ALA A 11 5.15 -5.56 3.03
N LEU A 12 4.07 -6.32 2.92
CA LEU A 12 3.01 -6.40 3.93
C LEU A 12 3.52 -7.02 5.23
N ASP A 13 4.32 -8.08 5.18
CA ASP A 13 4.94 -8.70 6.36
C ASP A 13 5.88 -7.71 7.07
N GLU A 14 6.69 -6.94 6.33
CA GLU A 14 7.52 -5.87 6.91
C GLU A 14 6.67 -4.79 7.58
N ALA A 15 5.53 -4.40 6.98
CA ALA A 15 4.63 -3.41 7.53
C ALA A 15 3.94 -3.87 8.81
N LEU A 16 3.42 -5.10 8.80
CA LEU A 16 2.83 -5.74 9.97
C LEU A 16 3.84 -5.85 11.11
N HIS A 17 5.10 -6.17 10.80
CA HIS A 17 6.17 -6.18 11.79
C HIS A 17 6.45 -4.77 12.34
N ALA A 18 6.51 -3.75 11.48
CA ALA A 18 6.78 -2.37 11.88
C ALA A 18 5.72 -1.79 12.83
N ILE A 19 4.46 -2.18 12.67
CA ILE A 19 3.37 -1.72 13.55
C ILE A 19 3.13 -2.64 14.76
N SER A 20 3.85 -3.76 14.86
CA SER A 20 3.60 -4.80 15.88
C SER A 20 3.82 -4.32 17.32
N SER A 21 4.62 -3.27 17.53
CA SER A 21 4.82 -2.64 18.84
C SER A 21 3.59 -1.87 19.34
N GLY A 22 2.66 -1.52 18.44
CA GLY A 22 1.50 -0.68 18.74
C GLY A 22 1.80 0.82 18.79
N GLU A 23 3.03 1.25 18.50
CA GLU A 23 3.39 2.68 18.43
C GLU A 23 2.74 3.38 17.24
N ILE A 24 2.52 2.65 16.14
CA ILE A 24 1.80 3.10 14.96
C ILE A 24 0.41 2.45 14.98
N PRO A 25 -0.68 3.23 15.02
CA PRO A 25 -2.03 2.69 14.87
C PRO A 25 -2.17 1.91 13.56
N LYS A 26 -2.86 0.77 13.58
CA LYS A 26 -3.00 -0.09 12.41
C LYS A 26 -3.57 0.67 11.22
N GLU A 27 -4.55 1.54 11.47
CA GLU A 27 -5.21 2.38 10.48
C GLU A 27 -4.25 3.33 9.76
N ASN A 28 -3.09 3.63 10.33
CA ASN A 28 -2.07 4.49 9.74
C ASN A 28 -0.96 3.68 9.03
N MET A 29 -1.04 2.34 9.01
CA MET A 29 -0.03 1.48 8.39
C MET A 29 0.21 1.82 6.91
N TYR A 30 -0.82 2.29 6.20
CA TYR A 30 -0.73 2.67 4.80
C TYR A 30 0.34 3.76 4.53
N GLN A 31 0.64 4.61 5.52
CA GLN A 31 1.67 5.65 5.42
C GLN A 31 3.09 5.06 5.29
N LEU A 32 3.29 3.79 5.65
CA LEU A 32 4.56 3.09 5.47
C LEU A 32 4.80 2.65 4.01
N ALA A 33 3.79 2.68 3.15
CA ALA A 33 3.88 2.22 1.77
C ALA A 33 4.99 2.95 0.98
N SER A 34 4.99 4.28 1.00
CA SER A 34 6.01 5.10 0.33
C SER A 34 7.41 4.84 0.90
N ILE A 35 7.53 4.63 2.21
CA ILE A 35 8.80 4.34 2.90
C ILE A 35 9.37 3.00 2.42
N PHE A 36 8.57 1.94 2.44
CA PHE A 36 9.03 0.63 1.99
C PHE A 36 9.30 0.60 0.50
N TYR A 37 8.46 1.24 -0.31
CA TYR A 37 8.70 1.37 -1.74
C TYR A 37 10.05 2.02 -1.99
N SER A 38 10.31 3.15 -1.33
CA SER A 38 11.55 3.92 -1.46
C SER A 38 12.78 3.10 -1.07
N LYS A 39 12.71 2.39 0.07
CA LYS A 39 13.78 1.52 0.55
C LYS A 39 14.08 0.39 -0.43
N ARG A 40 13.05 -0.30 -0.92
CA ARG A 40 13.17 -1.45 -1.84
C ARG A 40 13.63 -1.04 -3.23
N ASN A 41 13.26 0.15 -3.69
CA ASN A 41 13.64 0.66 -5.01
C ASN A 41 14.85 1.61 -4.98
N HIS A 42 15.55 1.73 -3.84
CA HIS A 42 16.69 2.62 -3.64
C HIS A 42 16.42 4.07 -4.09
N MET A 43 15.22 4.57 -3.81
CA MET A 43 14.78 5.88 -4.23
C MET A 43 15.49 6.98 -3.43
N ASN A 44 15.94 8.02 -4.12
CA ASN A 44 16.62 9.19 -3.56
C ASN A 44 16.01 10.52 -4.07
N ASN A 45 14.72 10.48 -4.45
CA ASN A 45 14.00 11.61 -5.00
C ASN A 45 12.90 12.06 -4.03
N ASP A 46 13.18 13.10 -3.27
CA ASP A 46 12.27 13.63 -2.24
C ASP A 46 10.95 14.14 -2.86
N ALA A 47 10.99 14.76 -4.05
CA ALA A 47 9.79 15.25 -4.72
C ALA A 47 8.86 14.10 -5.14
N LEU A 48 9.43 12.98 -5.61
CA LEU A 48 8.66 11.78 -5.92
C LEU A 48 8.11 11.13 -4.65
N PHE A 49 8.89 11.13 -3.56
CA PHE A 49 8.44 10.64 -2.25
C PHE A 49 7.23 11.44 -1.72
N GLU A 50 7.31 12.78 -1.79
CA GLU A 50 6.19 13.66 -1.40
C GLU A 50 4.96 13.42 -2.27
N MET A 51 5.14 13.26 -3.58
CA MET A 51 4.04 12.94 -4.49
C MET A 51 3.36 11.61 -4.11
N MET A 52 4.14 10.56 -3.85
CA MET A 52 3.58 9.27 -3.39
C MET A 52 2.78 9.43 -2.11
N ASN A 53 3.31 10.16 -1.12
CA ASN A 53 2.60 10.37 0.15
C ASN A 53 1.26 11.09 -0.06
N ASN A 54 1.22 12.10 -0.93
CA ASN A 54 0.00 12.85 -1.19
C ASN A 54 -1.07 11.99 -1.88
N GLU A 55 -0.69 11.25 -2.92
CA GLU A 55 -1.60 10.37 -3.67
C GLU A 55 -2.14 9.24 -2.78
N ILE A 56 -1.29 8.66 -1.94
CA ILE A 56 -1.67 7.63 -0.96
C ILE A 56 -2.67 8.18 0.06
N ASP A 57 -2.38 9.35 0.63
CA ASP A 57 -3.27 10.00 1.59
C ASP A 57 -4.62 10.35 0.96
N GLU A 58 -4.64 10.79 -0.29
CA GLU A 58 -5.87 11.08 -1.03
C GLU A 58 -6.69 9.81 -1.30
N GLN A 59 -6.05 8.73 -1.75
CA GLN A 59 -6.70 7.44 -2.00
C GLN A 59 -7.39 6.93 -0.73
N VAL A 60 -6.63 6.83 0.38
CA VAL A 60 -7.16 6.26 1.63
C VAL A 60 -8.22 7.15 2.27
N LYS A 61 -8.04 8.49 2.27
CA LYS A 61 -9.06 9.40 2.79
C LYS A 61 -10.35 9.34 1.98
N THR A 62 -10.25 9.16 0.67
CA THR A 62 -11.39 9.00 -0.22
C THR A 62 -12.17 7.73 0.15
N ASP A 63 -11.50 6.59 0.30
CA ASP A 63 -12.13 5.33 0.72
C ASP A 63 -12.82 5.47 2.09
N TRP A 64 -12.16 6.11 3.05
CA TRP A 64 -12.73 6.36 4.38
C TRP A 64 -13.92 7.31 4.37
N SER A 65 -14.00 8.20 3.38
CA SER A 65 -15.12 9.12 3.24
C SER A 65 -16.38 8.41 2.73
N PHE A 66 -16.22 7.36 1.92
CA PHE A 66 -17.32 6.54 1.41
C PHE A 66 -17.80 5.52 2.43
N ASP A 67 -16.87 4.87 3.14
CA ASP A 67 -17.19 3.98 4.26
C ASP A 67 -16.17 4.14 5.39
N SER A 68 -16.61 4.72 6.50
CA SER A 68 -15.75 4.88 7.68
C SER A 68 -15.28 3.56 8.30
N ASN A 69 -15.99 2.45 8.07
CA ASN A 69 -15.58 1.13 8.56
C ASN A 69 -14.41 0.56 7.76
N SER A 70 -14.17 1.06 6.53
CA SER A 70 -13.04 0.63 5.71
C SER A 70 -11.68 0.88 6.40
N LYS A 71 -11.62 1.78 7.41
CA LYS A 71 -10.43 1.96 8.28
C LYS A 71 -9.92 0.65 8.89
N LYS A 72 -10.82 -0.30 9.16
CA LYS A 72 -10.46 -1.62 9.69
C LYS A 72 -9.71 -2.49 8.67
N GLN A 73 -9.81 -2.17 7.39
CA GLN A 73 -9.16 -2.89 6.29
C GLN A 73 -7.74 -2.36 6.05
N TYR A 74 -6.96 -2.22 7.13
CA TYR A 74 -5.63 -1.60 7.09
C TYR A 74 -4.62 -2.36 6.24
N LYS A 75 -4.72 -3.70 6.14
CA LYS A 75 -3.88 -4.50 5.25
C LYS A 75 -4.17 -4.16 3.78
N PHE A 76 -5.44 -4.10 3.41
CA PHE A 76 -5.85 -3.66 2.08
C PHE A 76 -5.32 -2.26 1.76
N HIS A 77 -5.54 -1.28 2.65
CA HIS A 77 -5.07 0.10 2.44
C HIS A 77 -3.56 0.20 2.28
N PHE A 78 -2.80 -0.60 3.03
CA PHE A 78 -1.35 -0.68 2.84
C PHE A 78 -0.99 -1.25 1.47
N VAL A 79 -1.60 -2.37 1.08
CA VAL A 79 -1.30 -3.05 -0.19
C VAL A 79 -1.64 -2.17 -1.40
N SER A 80 -2.82 -1.56 -1.41
CA SER A 80 -3.24 -0.64 -2.48
C SER A 80 -2.30 0.55 -2.57
N SER A 81 -1.96 1.17 -1.45
CA SER A 81 -1.02 2.29 -1.38
C SER A 81 0.39 1.91 -1.84
N TYR A 82 0.87 0.73 -1.48
CA TYR A 82 2.19 0.23 -1.88
C TYR A 82 2.28 0.00 -3.39
N LEU A 83 1.24 -0.58 -3.99
CA LEU A 83 1.15 -0.76 -5.43
C LEU A 83 0.95 0.58 -6.16
N LEU A 84 0.23 1.53 -5.56
CA LEU A 84 0.06 2.89 -6.09
C LEU A 84 1.42 3.60 -6.24
N CYS A 85 2.40 3.36 -5.35
CA CYS A 85 3.75 3.89 -5.53
C CYS A 85 4.38 3.49 -6.88
N PHE A 86 4.12 2.27 -7.37
CA PHE A 86 4.62 1.84 -8.68
C PHE A 86 3.93 2.59 -9.82
N VAL A 87 2.66 2.95 -9.68
CA VAL A 87 1.92 3.78 -10.64
C VAL A 87 2.50 5.20 -10.67
N VAL A 88 2.60 5.84 -9.49
CA VAL A 88 3.14 7.21 -9.34
C VAL A 88 4.58 7.30 -9.87
N ALA A 89 5.40 6.27 -9.66
CA ALA A 89 6.75 6.20 -10.20
C ALA A 89 6.83 5.84 -11.70
N GLY A 90 5.69 5.65 -12.37
CA GLY A 90 5.62 5.28 -13.79
C GLY A 90 6.20 3.89 -14.09
N LYS A 91 6.23 2.98 -13.12
CA LYS A 91 6.72 1.60 -13.27
C LYS A 91 5.65 0.65 -13.81
N ILE A 92 4.39 0.93 -13.48
CA ILE A 92 3.21 0.25 -13.99
C ILE A 92 2.16 1.31 -14.34
N ASP A 93 1.19 0.96 -15.20
CA ASP A 93 0.03 1.80 -15.46
C ASP A 93 -1.15 1.39 -14.56
N GLU A 94 -2.21 2.20 -14.56
CA GLU A 94 -3.43 1.98 -13.77
C GLU A 94 -4.12 0.66 -14.13
N PHE A 95 -4.16 0.31 -15.43
CA PHE A 95 -4.77 -0.93 -15.87
C PHE A 95 -4.03 -2.16 -15.33
N PHE A 96 -2.70 -2.15 -15.34
CA PHE A 96 -1.92 -3.25 -14.77
C PHE A 96 -1.96 -3.25 -13.24
N TYR A 97 -2.04 -2.08 -12.61
CA TYR A 97 -2.32 -1.97 -11.18
C TYR A 97 -3.63 -2.67 -10.80
N ASP A 98 -4.72 -2.44 -11.53
CA ASP A 98 -6.01 -3.08 -11.28
C ASP A 98 -5.91 -4.61 -11.39
N GLN A 99 -5.22 -5.11 -12.43
CA GLN A 99 -4.97 -6.54 -12.60
C GLN A 99 -4.15 -7.15 -11.45
N ILE A 100 -3.18 -6.40 -10.91
CA ILE A 100 -2.40 -6.84 -9.75
C ILE A 100 -3.27 -6.85 -8.50
N MET A 101 -4.05 -5.79 -8.26
CA MET A 101 -4.94 -5.70 -7.11
C MET A 101 -5.99 -6.81 -7.11
N GLU A 102 -6.61 -7.11 -8.25
CA GLU A 102 -7.56 -8.23 -8.38
C GLU A 102 -6.89 -9.55 -7.99
N TYR A 103 -5.75 -9.86 -8.60
CA TYR A 103 -5.03 -11.09 -8.30
C TYR A 103 -4.55 -11.18 -6.84
N VAL A 104 -4.06 -10.09 -6.27
CA VAL A 104 -3.58 -10.04 -4.89
C VAL A 104 -4.74 -10.21 -3.91
N ASN A 105 -5.88 -9.56 -4.14
CA ASN A 105 -7.08 -9.70 -3.31
C ASN A 105 -7.62 -11.14 -3.29
N GLU A 106 -7.51 -11.86 -4.41
CA GLU A 106 -7.91 -13.28 -4.48
C GLU A 106 -6.97 -14.22 -3.72
N ASN A 107 -5.71 -13.83 -3.50
CA ASN A 107 -4.66 -14.71 -2.99
C ASN A 107 -4.11 -14.32 -1.61
N LEU A 108 -4.48 -13.15 -1.07
CA LEU A 108 -4.11 -12.70 0.28
C LEU A 108 -5.34 -12.36 1.13
N GLU A 109 -5.29 -12.72 2.42
CA GLU A 109 -6.28 -12.27 3.42
C GLU A 109 -6.02 -10.81 3.83
N LEU A 110 -6.50 -9.89 2.98
CA LEU A 110 -6.37 -8.44 3.19
C LEU A 110 -7.52 -7.82 3.96
N PHE A 111 -8.63 -8.54 4.09
CA PHE A 111 -9.83 -8.07 4.78
C PHE A 111 -10.00 -8.80 6.11
N GLU A 112 -10.34 -8.06 7.17
CA GLU A 112 -10.78 -8.62 8.44
C GLU A 112 -12.33 -8.70 8.45
N ASP A 113 -12.86 -9.79 9.01
CA ASP A 113 -14.30 -10.06 9.20
C ASP A 113 -14.99 -9.09 10.18
#